data_AF-F4Q7M5-F1
#
_entry.id   AF-F4Q7M5-F1
#
_cell.length_a   1.000
_cell.length_b   1.000
_cell.length_c   1.000
_cell.angle_alpha   90.00
_cell.angle_beta   90.00
_cell.angle_gamma   90.00
#
_symmetry.space_group_name_H-M   'P 1'
#
loop_
_entity.id
_entity.type
_entity.pdbx_description
1 polymer ?
#
loop_
_entity_poly.entity_id
_entity_poly.type
_entity_poly.pdbx_seq_one_letter_code
_entity_poly.pdbx_strand_id
1 'polypeptide(L)'
;MIINHNHHHGSIISTAKQSKAKRKTLNCIINQFTTCIFANGSTSFLDEKDKISISGFSSGGFFAVQFHMAFSSIIKGAAIIAAGPYYCGQGNADIAVEQCMNNASLISIPKLLNYTEHAERTFAIDSTDNLARQRVYLFSGKYDSSIRPGTVHKLEEYYSKFVPFWSIKSVYNVPAEHSIVTKTYGNNCTYFGWPWINQCGYDTTFNLLSHLYGFLFPASNTPSLASNIVEFNQTAFLPIGTTNEFAGLDQSAFAYVPQSCRLLKNKGRCSLHVAFHGCTQSVSFVNSTYYMNIGYNQVADNNNLIILYPQALANALNPNGYFEMF
;
A
#
# COMPACT_ATOMS: atom_id res chain seq x y z
N MET A 1 -6.69 0.66 13.02
CA MET A 1 -7.65 0.91 11.93
C MET A 1 -8.47 -0.36 11.83
N ILE A 2 -9.54 -0.47 12.64
CA ILE A 2 -10.32 -1.71 12.75
C ILE A 2 -11.66 -1.44 12.09
N ILE A 3 -11.95 -2.18 11.02
CA ILE A 3 -13.28 -2.21 10.42
C ILE A 3 -14.14 -3.02 11.38
N ASN A 4 -14.70 -2.33 12.37
CA ASN A 4 -15.54 -2.95 13.39
C ASN A 4 -16.91 -3.24 12.73
N HIS A 5 -17.15 -4.49 12.38
CA HIS A 5 -18.45 -4.97 11.89
C HIS A 5 -19.45 -5.00 13.06
N ASN A 6 -20.18 -3.90 13.26
CA ASN A 6 -21.38 -3.91 14.09
C ASN A 6 -22.58 -3.35 13.32
N HIS A 7 -23.57 -4.23 13.13
CA HIS A 7 -24.86 -3.97 12.51
C HIS A 7 -25.64 -2.88 13.24
N HIS A 8 -26.09 -1.85 12.52
CA HIS A 8 -27.32 -1.14 12.83
C HIS A 8 -28.01 -0.62 11.56
N HIS A 9 -29.29 -0.99 11.42
CA HIS A 9 -30.21 -0.47 10.41
C HIS A 9 -30.38 1.05 10.52
N GLY A 10 -30.24 1.79 9.41
CA GLY A 10 -30.56 3.22 9.38
C GLY A 10 -30.36 3.91 8.03
N SER A 11 -31.51 4.13 7.35
CA SER A 11 -31.88 5.17 6.37
C SER A 11 -30.81 5.96 5.58
N ILE A 12 -31.11 6.13 4.28
CA ILE A 12 -30.39 6.78 3.17
C ILE A 12 -29.72 8.15 3.48
N ILE A 13 -30.05 8.79 4.60
CA ILE A 13 -29.44 10.03 5.14
C ILE A 13 -28.02 9.79 5.71
N SER A 14 -27.59 8.54 5.91
CA SER A 14 -26.27 8.17 6.47
C SER A 14 -25.10 8.27 5.49
N THR A 15 -25.37 8.19 4.18
CA THR A 15 -24.38 8.06 3.09
C THR A 15 -23.42 9.25 2.99
N ALA A 16 -23.96 10.46 2.94
CA ALA A 16 -23.17 11.69 2.88
C ALA A 16 -22.40 11.94 4.18
N LYS A 17 -22.94 11.54 5.33
CA LYS A 17 -22.29 11.72 6.64
C LYS A 17 -21.10 10.77 6.83
N GLN A 18 -21.22 9.50 6.43
CA GLN A 18 -20.12 8.52 6.53
C GLN A 18 -19.02 8.78 5.49
N SER A 19 -19.37 9.10 4.23
CA SER A 19 -18.39 9.52 3.22
C SER A 19 -17.65 10.81 3.62
N LYS A 20 -18.36 11.78 4.20
CA LYS A 20 -17.74 12.98 4.81
C LYS A 20 -16.88 12.62 6.02
N ALA A 21 -17.26 11.66 6.85
CA ALA A 21 -16.47 11.24 8.01
C ALA A 21 -15.16 10.55 7.59
N LYS A 22 -15.19 9.61 6.62
CA LYS A 22 -13.97 8.98 6.07
C LYS A 22 -13.04 10.01 5.43
N ARG A 23 -13.58 10.91 4.59
CA ARG A 23 -12.81 12.05 4.04
C ARG A 23 -12.26 12.96 5.12
N LYS A 24 -13.04 13.27 6.17
CA LYS A 24 -12.60 14.12 7.27
C LYS A 24 -11.49 13.46 8.08
N THR A 25 -11.56 12.16 8.34
CA THR A 25 -10.52 11.40 9.04
C THR A 25 -9.24 11.33 8.20
N LEU A 26 -9.32 11.00 6.91
CA LEU A 26 -8.12 10.95 6.07
C LEU A 26 -7.55 12.35 5.81
N ASN A 27 -8.39 13.38 5.64
CA ASN A 27 -7.92 14.77 5.57
C ASN A 27 -7.29 15.22 6.90
N CYS A 28 -7.78 14.73 8.04
CA CYS A 28 -7.16 14.95 9.34
C CYS A 28 -5.79 14.27 9.40
N ILE A 29 -5.66 13.03 8.92
CA ILE A 29 -4.39 12.32 8.81
C ILE A 29 -3.45 13.04 7.85
N ILE A 30 -3.90 13.45 6.67
CA ILE A 30 -3.11 14.22 5.71
C ILE A 30 -2.67 15.56 6.32
N ASN A 31 -3.56 16.28 7.00
CA ASN A 31 -3.25 17.55 7.62
C ASN A 31 -2.30 17.39 8.81
N GLN A 32 -2.51 16.39 9.66
CA GLN A 32 -1.62 16.07 10.76
C GLN A 32 -0.25 15.63 10.24
N PHE A 33 -0.21 14.82 9.18
CA PHE A 33 1.01 14.39 8.49
C PHE A 33 1.75 15.60 7.90
N THR A 34 1.01 16.52 7.28
CA THR A 34 1.54 17.80 6.79
C THR A 34 2.10 18.64 7.93
N THR A 35 1.39 18.77 9.05
CA THR A 35 1.86 19.56 10.21
C THR A 35 3.03 18.91 10.95
N CYS A 36 3.12 17.58 10.95
CA CYS A 36 4.24 16.85 11.53
C CYS A 36 5.50 16.93 10.67
N ILE A 37 5.36 16.98 9.33
CA ILE A 37 6.49 17.06 8.40
C ILE A 37 6.97 18.51 8.20
N PHE A 38 6.07 19.48 8.23
CA PHE A 38 6.38 20.89 7.99
C PHE A 38 5.96 21.71 9.21
N ALA A 39 6.95 22.13 10.01
CA ALA A 39 6.79 22.80 11.31
C ALA A 39 6.12 24.20 11.28
N ASN A 40 5.23 24.51 10.34
CA ASN A 40 4.47 25.77 10.30
C ASN A 40 3.10 25.62 9.58
N GLY A 41 2.02 25.62 10.35
CA GLY A 41 0.75 26.29 10.02
C GLY A 41 -0.18 25.71 8.95
N SER A 42 -1.26 25.07 9.41
CA SER A 42 -2.67 25.13 8.98
C SER A 42 -3.07 25.32 7.49
N THR A 43 -2.33 24.79 6.53
CA THR A 43 -2.81 24.67 5.13
C THR A 43 -2.57 23.25 4.64
N SER A 44 -3.63 22.58 4.19
CA SER A 44 -3.56 21.22 3.64
C SER A 44 -2.56 21.21 2.48
N PHE A 45 -1.48 20.45 2.61
CA PHE A 45 -0.46 20.35 1.56
C PHE A 45 -0.93 19.53 0.36
N LEU A 46 -2.02 18.76 0.51
CA LEU A 46 -2.65 18.05 -0.58
C LEU A 46 -3.85 18.86 -1.12
N ASP A 47 -3.75 19.29 -2.39
CA ASP A 47 -4.82 19.84 -3.21
C ASP A 47 -5.68 18.70 -3.80
N GLU A 48 -6.88 19.01 -4.30
CA GLU A 48 -7.78 18.07 -5.01
C GLU A 48 -7.11 17.44 -6.25
N LYS A 49 -6.02 18.06 -6.74
CA LYS A 49 -5.16 17.59 -7.83
C LYS A 49 -4.07 16.61 -7.39
N ASP A 50 -3.82 16.46 -6.08
CA ASP A 50 -2.74 15.62 -5.59
C ASP A 50 -3.11 14.14 -5.65
N LYS A 51 -2.29 13.39 -6.39
CA LYS A 51 -2.46 11.97 -6.62
C LYS A 51 -1.87 11.22 -5.44
N ILE A 52 -2.74 10.71 -4.58
CA ILE A 52 -2.34 9.71 -3.58
C ILE A 52 -2.40 8.35 -4.26
N SER A 53 -1.29 7.62 -4.26
CA SER A 53 -1.28 6.22 -4.68
C SER A 53 -0.63 5.37 -3.60
N ILE A 54 -0.82 4.06 -3.72
CA ILE A 54 -0.29 3.12 -2.73
C ILE A 54 0.40 1.95 -3.41
N SER A 55 1.26 1.30 -2.66
CA SER A 55 1.82 0.01 -3.02
C SER A 55 2.04 -0.84 -1.79
N GLY A 56 2.19 -2.14 -1.99
CA GLY A 56 2.65 -3.00 -0.91
C GLY A 56 3.16 -4.34 -1.39
N PHE A 57 3.94 -4.97 -0.53
CA PHE A 57 4.50 -6.30 -0.75
C PHE A 57 3.97 -7.30 0.27
N SER A 58 3.67 -8.53 -0.18
CA SER A 58 3.23 -9.62 0.70
C SER A 58 2.01 -9.20 1.53
N SER A 59 2.06 -9.29 2.86
CA SER A 59 1.00 -8.76 3.74
C SER A 59 0.68 -7.29 3.51
N GLY A 60 1.68 -6.43 3.29
CA GLY A 60 1.49 -5.04 2.89
C GLY A 60 0.80 -4.91 1.52
N GLY A 61 0.99 -5.88 0.63
CA GLY A 61 0.27 -5.96 -0.65
C GLY A 61 -1.21 -6.32 -0.48
N PHE A 62 -1.52 -7.30 0.37
CA PHE A 62 -2.91 -7.62 0.74
C PHE A 62 -3.58 -6.42 1.41
N PHE A 63 -2.88 -5.75 2.34
CA PHE A 63 -3.36 -4.53 2.96
C PHE A 63 -3.56 -3.40 1.95
N ALA A 64 -2.65 -3.22 0.99
CA ALA A 64 -2.80 -2.25 -0.07
C ALA A 64 -4.07 -2.50 -0.91
N VAL A 65 -4.40 -3.76 -1.23
CA VAL A 65 -5.67 -4.08 -1.91
C VAL A 65 -6.88 -3.69 -1.06
N GLN A 66 -6.88 -4.04 0.24
CA GLN A 66 -7.95 -3.66 1.16
C GLN A 66 -8.11 -2.14 1.27
N PHE A 67 -7.00 -1.43 1.43
CA PHE A 67 -6.97 0.03 1.51
C PHE A 67 -7.46 0.67 0.20
N HIS A 68 -7.07 0.10 -0.94
CA HIS A 68 -7.50 0.56 -2.26
C HIS A 68 -9.01 0.46 -2.42
N MET A 69 -9.63 -0.66 -2.02
CA MET A 69 -11.09 -0.81 -2.05
C MET A 69 -11.76 0.14 -1.06
N ALA A 70 -11.26 0.19 0.18
CA ALA A 70 -11.88 0.93 1.27
C ALA A 70 -11.87 2.45 1.08
N PHE A 71 -10.87 2.98 0.36
CA PHE A 71 -10.62 4.42 0.21
C PHE A 71 -10.42 4.82 -1.26
N SER A 72 -11.06 4.11 -2.20
CA SER A 72 -10.93 4.33 -3.65
C SER A 72 -11.33 5.74 -4.10
N SER A 73 -12.13 6.49 -3.33
CA SER A 73 -12.44 7.89 -3.65
C SER A 73 -11.22 8.82 -3.51
N ILE A 74 -10.25 8.44 -2.67
CA ILE A 74 -9.07 9.24 -2.35
C ILE A 74 -7.80 8.66 -3.01
N ILE A 75 -7.61 7.35 -2.93
CA ILE A 75 -6.54 6.66 -3.65
C ILE A 75 -6.80 6.69 -5.15
N LYS A 76 -5.77 6.97 -5.95
CA LYS A 76 -5.85 7.15 -7.42
C LYS A 76 -5.18 6.03 -8.22
N GLY A 77 -4.54 5.09 -7.54
CA GLY A 77 -3.95 3.90 -8.13
C GLY A 77 -3.18 3.06 -7.10
N ALA A 78 -2.97 1.80 -7.43
CA ALA A 78 -2.34 0.84 -6.54
C ALA A 78 -1.33 -0.06 -7.26
N ALA A 79 -0.22 -0.39 -6.60
CA ALA A 79 0.73 -1.38 -7.06
C ALA A 79 0.86 -2.53 -6.05
N ILE A 80 0.58 -3.75 -6.47
CA ILE A 80 0.48 -4.92 -5.59
C ILE A 80 1.56 -5.93 -5.96
N ILE A 81 2.43 -6.26 -5.00
CA ILE A 81 3.58 -7.14 -5.19
C ILE A 81 3.36 -8.39 -4.33
N ALA A 82 3.27 -9.56 -4.98
CA ALA A 82 3.13 -10.86 -4.32
C ALA A 82 2.00 -10.93 -3.28
N ALA A 83 0.77 -10.60 -3.69
CA ALA A 83 -0.43 -10.64 -2.84
C ALA A 83 -1.70 -11.00 -3.62
N GLY A 84 -2.86 -11.01 -2.97
CA GLY A 84 -4.11 -11.51 -3.54
C GLY A 84 -5.31 -10.57 -3.47
N PRO A 85 -6.47 -11.04 -3.98
CA PRO A 85 -7.74 -10.28 -4.03
C PRO A 85 -8.21 -9.73 -2.69
N TYR A 86 -9.07 -8.70 -2.76
CA TYR A 86 -9.79 -8.20 -1.58
C TYR A 86 -10.59 -9.33 -0.93
N TYR A 87 -10.53 -9.39 0.41
CA TYR A 87 -11.23 -10.41 1.21
C TYR A 87 -10.82 -11.86 0.88
N CYS A 88 -9.64 -12.10 0.31
CA CYS A 88 -9.21 -13.43 -0.09
C CYS A 88 -9.24 -14.44 1.09
N GLY A 89 -8.70 -14.05 2.25
CA GLY A 89 -8.68 -14.90 3.44
C GLY A 89 -10.01 -14.99 4.18
N GLN A 90 -11.00 -14.17 3.82
CA GLN A 90 -12.36 -14.24 4.34
C GLN A 90 -12.46 -14.16 5.89
N GLY A 91 -11.56 -13.44 6.56
CA GLY A 91 -11.47 -13.41 8.02
C GLY A 91 -10.99 -14.71 8.66
N ASN A 92 -10.38 -15.61 7.89
CA ASN A 92 -9.95 -16.93 8.35
C ASN A 92 -8.51 -17.24 7.92
N ALA A 93 -7.64 -17.50 8.90
CA ALA A 93 -6.22 -17.75 8.67
C ALA A 93 -5.94 -19.04 7.88
N ASP A 94 -6.76 -20.08 8.04
CA ASP A 94 -6.60 -21.34 7.31
C ASP A 94 -6.94 -21.15 5.83
N ILE A 95 -8.04 -20.46 5.53
CA ILE A 95 -8.43 -20.09 4.16
C ILE A 95 -7.33 -19.24 3.51
N ALA A 96 -6.81 -18.27 4.25
CA ALA A 96 -5.70 -17.44 3.82
C ALA A 96 -4.48 -18.26 3.41
N VAL A 97 -4.00 -19.14 4.28
CA VAL A 97 -2.82 -19.96 4.02
C VAL A 97 -3.08 -20.96 2.90
N GLU A 98 -4.21 -21.67 2.94
CA GLU A 98 -4.50 -22.73 1.98
C GLU A 98 -4.79 -22.17 0.59
N GLN A 99 -5.64 -21.16 0.48
CA GLN A 99 -6.15 -20.66 -0.79
C GLN A 99 -5.33 -19.49 -1.31
N CYS A 100 -5.07 -18.48 -0.47
CA CYS A 100 -4.44 -17.24 -0.90
C CYS A 100 -2.92 -17.34 -1.02
N MET A 101 -2.28 -18.23 -0.27
CA MET A 101 -0.82 -18.41 -0.33
C MET A 101 -0.46 -19.63 -1.20
N ASN A 102 -1.06 -20.78 -0.91
CA ASN A 102 -0.60 -22.07 -1.44
C ASN A 102 -1.34 -22.57 -2.69
N ASN A 103 -2.64 -22.31 -2.83
CA ASN A 103 -3.44 -22.87 -3.92
C ASN A 103 -4.52 -21.92 -4.45
N ALA A 104 -4.11 -21.09 -5.39
CA ALA A 104 -4.98 -20.09 -6.02
C ALA A 104 -6.19 -20.67 -6.78
N SER A 105 -6.19 -21.98 -7.10
CA SER A 105 -7.34 -22.63 -7.75
C SER A 105 -8.57 -22.67 -6.84
N LEU A 106 -8.39 -22.57 -5.52
CA LEU A 106 -9.46 -22.53 -4.54
C LEU A 106 -10.07 -21.13 -4.38
N ILE A 107 -9.41 -20.08 -4.89
CA ILE A 107 -9.89 -18.71 -4.80
C ILE A 107 -11.07 -18.50 -5.77
N SER A 108 -12.27 -18.30 -5.21
CA SER A 108 -13.49 -18.02 -5.98
C SER A 108 -13.70 -16.52 -6.20
N ILE A 109 -13.36 -16.01 -7.38
CA ILE A 109 -13.59 -14.60 -7.74
C ILE A 109 -15.07 -14.19 -7.63
N PRO A 110 -16.07 -14.97 -8.09
CA PRO A 110 -17.48 -14.62 -7.90
C PRO A 110 -17.87 -14.43 -6.43
N LYS A 111 -17.33 -15.25 -5.52
CA LYS A 111 -17.57 -15.10 -4.07
C LYS A 111 -17.02 -13.78 -3.55
N LEU A 112 -15.79 -13.44 -3.94
CA LEU A 112 -15.13 -12.20 -3.51
C LEU A 112 -15.80 -10.96 -4.09
N LEU A 113 -16.29 -11.01 -5.33
CA LEU A 113 -17.09 -9.93 -5.93
C LEU A 113 -18.40 -9.72 -5.20
N ASN A 114 -19.12 -10.80 -4.84
CA ASN A 114 -20.36 -10.68 -4.05
C ASN A 114 -20.10 -10.05 -2.68
N TYR A 115 -18.99 -10.43 -2.01
CA TYR A 115 -18.60 -9.75 -0.78
C TYR A 115 -18.24 -8.28 -0.99
N THR A 116 -17.55 -7.95 -2.08
CA THR A 116 -17.19 -6.57 -2.43
C THR A 116 -18.45 -5.72 -2.63
N GLU A 117 -19.44 -6.23 -3.36
CA GLU A 117 -20.73 -5.56 -3.55
C GLU A 117 -21.48 -5.40 -2.22
N HIS A 118 -21.44 -6.41 -1.35
CA HIS A 118 -22.00 -6.29 0.00
C HIS A 118 -21.28 -5.21 0.82
N ALA A 119 -19.95 -5.17 0.82
CA ALA A 119 -19.14 -4.20 1.53
C ALA A 119 -19.37 -2.77 1.00
N GLU A 120 -19.59 -2.59 -0.30
CA GLU A 120 -19.97 -1.32 -0.90
C GLU A 120 -21.38 -0.88 -0.43
N ARG A 121 -22.37 -1.79 -0.50
CA ARG A 121 -23.75 -1.51 -0.05
C ARG A 121 -23.86 -1.18 1.44
N THR A 122 -22.97 -1.73 2.26
CA THR A 122 -22.90 -1.45 3.71
C THR A 122 -21.95 -0.30 4.06
N PHE A 123 -21.36 0.35 3.06
CA PHE A 123 -20.40 1.46 3.21
C PHE A 123 -19.10 1.10 3.96
N ALA A 124 -18.79 -0.20 4.07
CA ALA A 124 -17.51 -0.68 4.57
C ALA A 124 -16.37 -0.25 3.64
N ILE A 125 -16.61 -0.28 2.32
CA ILE A 125 -15.69 0.26 1.30
C ILE A 125 -16.28 1.47 0.56
N ASP A 126 -15.44 2.18 -0.18
CA ASP A 126 -15.89 3.21 -1.11
C ASP A 126 -16.53 2.57 -2.35
N SER A 127 -17.28 3.36 -3.12
CA SER A 127 -17.89 2.83 -4.34
C SER A 127 -16.86 2.31 -5.32
N THR A 128 -17.12 1.15 -5.92
CA THR A 128 -16.21 0.53 -6.88
C THR A 128 -16.12 1.30 -8.20
N ASP A 129 -17.10 2.16 -8.50
CA ASP A 129 -17.06 3.11 -9.64
C ASP A 129 -15.84 4.04 -9.61
N ASN A 130 -15.31 4.34 -8.42
CA ASN A 130 -14.11 5.16 -8.29
C ASN A 130 -12.87 4.50 -8.90
N LEU A 131 -12.86 3.16 -9.04
CA LEU A 131 -11.74 2.39 -9.59
C LEU A 131 -11.63 2.50 -11.10
N ALA A 132 -12.74 2.77 -11.81
CA ALA A 132 -12.81 2.72 -13.28
C ALA A 132 -11.79 3.61 -14.02
N ARG A 133 -11.26 4.64 -13.34
CA ARG A 133 -10.25 5.58 -13.88
C ARG A 133 -8.86 5.41 -13.27
N GLN A 134 -8.68 4.41 -12.41
CA GLN A 134 -7.43 4.16 -11.71
C GLN A 134 -6.56 3.17 -12.47
N ARG A 135 -5.27 3.18 -12.12
CA ARG A 135 -4.28 2.26 -12.67
C ARG A 135 -3.84 1.28 -11.60
N VAL A 136 -3.64 0.03 -12.01
CA VAL A 136 -3.22 -1.07 -11.15
C VAL A 136 -1.96 -1.69 -11.73
N TYR A 137 -0.91 -1.80 -10.92
CA TYR A 137 0.30 -2.53 -11.27
C TYR A 137 0.35 -3.81 -10.43
N LEU A 138 0.63 -4.96 -11.06
CA LEU A 138 0.66 -6.26 -10.41
C LEU A 138 2.02 -6.92 -10.67
N PHE A 139 2.64 -7.46 -9.63
CA PHE A 139 3.90 -8.18 -9.75
C PHE A 139 3.85 -9.50 -8.97
N SER A 140 4.38 -10.56 -9.58
CA SER A 140 4.74 -11.79 -8.89
C SER A 140 6.07 -12.31 -9.42
N GLY A 141 6.95 -12.73 -8.52
CA GLY A 141 8.15 -13.47 -8.90
C GLY A 141 7.75 -14.81 -9.49
N LYS A 142 8.31 -15.20 -10.64
CA LYS A 142 7.99 -16.46 -11.32
C LYS A 142 8.15 -17.69 -10.41
N TYR A 143 9.07 -17.61 -9.45
CA TYR A 143 9.40 -18.71 -8.54
C TYR A 143 8.92 -18.46 -7.11
N ASP A 144 8.06 -17.47 -6.88
CA ASP A 144 7.52 -17.17 -5.55
C ASP A 144 6.83 -18.41 -4.96
N SER A 145 7.45 -18.96 -3.91
CA SER A 145 6.97 -20.17 -3.23
C SER A 145 6.11 -19.88 -2.00
N SER A 146 6.02 -18.62 -1.56
CA SER A 146 5.24 -18.18 -0.39
C SER A 146 3.85 -17.70 -0.79
N ILE A 147 3.77 -16.76 -1.73
CA ILE A 147 2.52 -16.31 -2.35
C ILE A 147 2.59 -16.68 -3.83
N ARG A 148 2.12 -17.89 -4.13
CA ARG A 148 2.31 -18.47 -5.47
C ARG A 148 1.72 -17.56 -6.56
N PRO A 149 2.34 -17.48 -7.76
CA PRO A 149 1.90 -16.56 -8.82
C PRO A 149 0.43 -16.64 -9.21
N GLY A 150 -0.18 -17.83 -9.08
CA GLY A 150 -1.62 -18.03 -9.28
C GLY A 150 -2.49 -17.05 -8.48
N THR A 151 -2.06 -16.64 -7.28
CA THR A 151 -2.79 -15.69 -6.43
C THR A 151 -2.81 -14.30 -7.06
N VAL A 152 -1.69 -13.85 -7.64
CA VAL A 152 -1.63 -12.55 -8.32
C VAL A 152 -2.40 -12.60 -9.65
N HIS A 153 -2.46 -13.75 -10.33
CA HIS A 153 -3.37 -13.95 -11.47
C HIS A 153 -4.85 -13.84 -11.06
N LYS A 154 -5.23 -14.38 -9.90
CA LYS A 154 -6.58 -14.20 -9.34
C LYS A 154 -6.87 -12.75 -8.98
N LEU A 155 -5.86 -12.01 -8.51
CA LEU A 155 -5.97 -10.57 -8.27
C LEU A 155 -6.16 -9.78 -9.57
N GLU A 156 -5.49 -10.15 -10.65
CA GLU A 156 -5.71 -9.57 -11.98
C GLU A 156 -7.14 -9.85 -12.48
N GLU A 157 -7.60 -11.10 -12.36
CA GLU A 157 -8.99 -11.49 -12.68
C GLU A 157 -10.00 -10.65 -11.88
N TYR A 158 -9.75 -10.43 -10.59
CA TYR A 158 -10.58 -9.59 -9.72
C TYR A 158 -10.59 -8.12 -10.17
N TYR A 159 -9.43 -7.49 -10.34
CA TYR A 159 -9.35 -6.09 -10.76
C TYR A 159 -9.94 -5.84 -12.14
N SER A 160 -9.86 -6.82 -13.06
CA SER A 160 -10.45 -6.71 -14.41
C SER A 160 -11.96 -6.46 -14.42
N LYS A 161 -12.65 -6.66 -13.29
CA LYS A 161 -14.07 -6.37 -13.12
C LYS A 161 -14.37 -4.91 -12.84
N PHE A 162 -13.38 -4.14 -12.41
CA PHE A 162 -13.53 -2.75 -11.95
C PHE A 162 -12.79 -1.74 -12.82
N VAL A 163 -11.74 -2.18 -13.53
CA VAL A 163 -10.91 -1.31 -14.35
C VAL A 163 -10.80 -1.86 -15.78
N PRO A 164 -10.65 -1.00 -16.80
CA PRO A 164 -10.43 -1.46 -18.16
C PRO A 164 -9.07 -2.16 -18.29
N PHE A 165 -8.93 -3.07 -19.27
CA PHE A 165 -7.73 -3.90 -19.40
C PHE A 165 -6.43 -3.08 -19.51
N TRP A 166 -6.45 -1.92 -20.17
CA TRP A 166 -5.27 -1.05 -20.32
C TRP A 166 -4.84 -0.35 -19.02
N SER A 167 -5.68 -0.35 -17.99
CA SER A 167 -5.33 0.18 -16.66
C SER A 167 -4.52 -0.80 -15.83
N ILE A 168 -4.47 -2.08 -16.21
CA ILE A 168 -3.70 -3.11 -15.51
C ILE A 168 -2.38 -3.33 -16.24
N LYS A 169 -1.28 -3.29 -15.49
CA LYS A 169 0.05 -3.75 -15.95
C LYS A 169 0.50 -4.86 -15.02
N SER A 170 0.69 -6.06 -15.57
CA SER A 170 1.08 -7.24 -14.82
C SER A 170 2.47 -7.76 -15.24
N VAL A 171 3.24 -8.24 -14.28
CA VAL A 171 4.61 -8.74 -14.48
C VAL A 171 4.79 -10.05 -13.73
N TYR A 172 5.04 -11.12 -14.48
CA TYR A 172 5.11 -12.51 -13.99
C TYR A 172 6.38 -13.27 -14.42
N ASN A 173 7.22 -12.66 -15.25
CA ASN A 173 8.33 -13.34 -15.93
C ASN A 173 9.70 -13.12 -15.28
N VAL A 174 9.78 -12.29 -14.23
CA VAL A 174 11.04 -12.11 -13.49
C VAL A 174 11.30 -13.38 -12.66
N PRO A 175 12.48 -14.03 -12.79
CA PRO A 175 12.79 -15.29 -12.12
C PRO A 175 13.13 -15.10 -10.63
N ALA A 176 12.24 -14.42 -9.91
CA ALA A 176 12.40 -14.08 -8.51
C ALA A 176 11.64 -15.05 -7.59
N GLU A 177 12.22 -15.28 -6.42
CA GLU A 177 11.51 -15.80 -5.24
C GLU A 177 10.72 -14.69 -4.52
N HIS A 178 9.99 -15.05 -3.45
CA HIS A 178 9.16 -14.13 -2.66
C HIS A 178 9.95 -12.93 -2.11
N SER A 179 9.92 -11.81 -2.82
CA SER A 179 10.73 -10.64 -2.51
C SER A 179 10.23 -9.37 -3.17
N ILE A 180 10.64 -8.24 -2.62
CA ILE A 180 10.65 -6.97 -3.35
C ILE A 180 11.85 -7.00 -4.29
N VAL A 181 11.56 -7.06 -5.58
CA VAL A 181 12.59 -7.10 -6.60
C VAL A 181 13.12 -5.69 -6.88
N THR A 182 14.43 -5.53 -6.80
CA THR A 182 15.13 -4.30 -7.17
C THR A 182 16.10 -4.53 -8.31
N LYS A 183 16.59 -3.43 -8.88
CA LYS A 183 17.59 -3.47 -9.94
C LYS A 183 18.98 -3.87 -9.43
N THR A 184 19.40 -3.37 -8.26
CA THR A 184 20.82 -3.40 -7.84
C THR A 184 21.04 -3.75 -6.37
N TYR A 185 20.01 -3.98 -5.56
CA TYR A 185 20.13 -4.22 -4.12
C TYR A 185 19.42 -5.49 -3.66
N GLY A 186 20.03 -6.20 -2.72
CA GLY A 186 19.43 -7.34 -2.02
C GLY A 186 20.13 -8.65 -2.32
N ASN A 187 19.44 -9.76 -2.03
CA ASN A 187 19.93 -11.10 -2.26
C ASN A 187 19.89 -11.48 -3.76
N ASN A 188 20.41 -12.66 -4.10
CA ASN A 188 20.21 -13.23 -5.44
C ASN A 188 18.70 -13.32 -5.76
N CYS A 189 18.31 -13.10 -7.01
CA CYS A 189 16.91 -13.10 -7.45
C CYS A 189 16.11 -14.33 -6.98
N THR A 190 16.70 -15.53 -7.04
CA THR A 190 16.05 -16.79 -6.64
C THR A 190 16.20 -17.12 -5.15
N TYR A 191 16.73 -16.21 -4.33
CA TYR A 191 16.91 -16.45 -2.90
C TYR A 191 15.60 -16.23 -2.15
N PHE A 192 15.21 -17.21 -1.33
CA PHE A 192 14.05 -17.12 -0.44
C PHE A 192 14.51 -16.82 0.99
N GLY A 193 14.38 -15.57 1.42
CA GLY A 193 14.73 -15.21 2.79
C GLY A 193 14.93 -13.71 3.03
N TRP A 194 15.29 -13.42 4.28
CA TRP A 194 15.53 -12.06 4.78
C TRP A 194 16.62 -11.32 3.98
N PRO A 195 16.47 -10.00 3.71
CA PRO A 195 15.41 -9.10 4.17
C PRO A 195 14.19 -9.06 3.23
N TRP A 196 13.96 -10.11 2.43
CA TRP A 196 12.90 -10.20 1.42
C TRP A 196 13.02 -9.11 0.34
N ILE A 197 14.26 -8.78 0.00
CA ILE A 197 14.62 -7.85 -1.07
C ILE A 197 15.68 -8.53 -1.92
N ASN A 198 15.43 -8.66 -3.22
CA ASN A 198 16.32 -9.37 -4.13
C ASN A 198 16.74 -8.46 -5.29
N GLN A 199 18.01 -8.55 -5.70
CA GLN A 199 18.52 -7.89 -6.90
C GLN A 199 18.29 -8.79 -8.14
N CYS A 200 17.36 -8.40 -9.00
CA CYS A 200 17.04 -9.16 -10.21
C CYS A 200 17.37 -8.41 -11.51
N GLY A 201 18.01 -7.24 -11.42
CA GLY A 201 18.18 -6.37 -12.59
C GLY A 201 16.87 -5.75 -13.10
N TYR A 202 15.75 -5.95 -12.39
CA TYR A 202 14.44 -5.41 -12.72
C TYR A 202 14.06 -4.32 -11.72
N ASP A 203 13.76 -3.12 -12.23
CA ASP A 203 13.40 -1.96 -11.40
C ASP A 203 11.88 -1.93 -11.16
N THR A 204 11.41 -2.76 -10.22
CA THR A 204 9.97 -2.86 -9.91
C THR A 204 9.40 -1.51 -9.52
N THR A 205 10.13 -0.74 -8.71
CA THR A 205 9.70 0.55 -8.18
C THR A 205 9.56 1.62 -9.27
N PHE A 206 10.55 1.76 -10.16
CA PHE A 206 10.40 2.69 -11.28
C PHE A 206 9.26 2.27 -12.21
N ASN A 207 9.14 0.97 -12.51
CA ASN A 207 8.10 0.46 -13.41
C ASN A 207 6.69 0.64 -12.87
N LEU A 208 6.47 0.38 -11.58
CA LEU A 208 5.17 0.56 -10.95
C LEU A 208 4.81 2.04 -10.83
N LEU A 209 5.74 2.90 -10.41
CA LEU A 209 5.46 4.33 -10.29
C LEU A 209 5.19 4.95 -11.66
N SER A 210 5.95 4.56 -12.69
CA SER A 210 5.71 5.02 -14.06
C SER A 210 4.33 4.60 -14.58
N HIS A 211 3.86 3.40 -14.22
CA HIS A 211 2.50 2.99 -14.56
C HIS A 211 1.46 3.89 -13.90
N LEU A 212 1.59 4.09 -12.58
CA LEU A 212 0.62 4.86 -11.79
C LEU A 212 0.58 6.34 -12.18
N TYR A 213 1.74 6.97 -12.35
CA TYR A 213 1.84 8.42 -12.57
C TYR A 213 1.95 8.82 -14.05
N GLY A 214 2.30 7.89 -14.94
CA GLY A 214 2.61 8.17 -16.34
C GLY A 214 4.08 8.49 -16.53
N PHE A 215 4.39 9.52 -17.31
CA PHE A 215 5.79 9.93 -17.52
C PHE A 215 6.44 10.32 -16.20
N LEU A 216 7.59 9.71 -15.90
CA LEU A 216 8.48 10.05 -14.80
C LEU A 216 9.89 10.28 -15.34
N PHE A 217 10.61 11.22 -14.74
CA PHE A 217 12.05 11.32 -14.94
C PHE A 217 12.74 10.07 -14.37
N PRO A 218 13.84 9.60 -14.98
CA PRO A 218 14.62 8.48 -14.46
C PRO A 218 14.97 8.65 -12.98
N ALA A 219 15.04 7.53 -12.25
CA ALA A 219 15.50 7.53 -10.86
C ALA A 219 16.90 8.15 -10.74
N SER A 220 17.18 8.79 -9.60
CA SER A 220 18.51 9.32 -9.31
C SER A 220 19.55 8.20 -9.31
N ASN A 221 20.71 8.47 -9.91
CA ASN A 221 21.86 7.57 -9.89
C ASN A 221 22.70 7.71 -8.61
N THR A 222 22.40 8.70 -7.76
CA THR A 222 23.04 8.86 -6.46
C THR A 222 22.18 8.25 -5.36
N PRO A 223 22.78 7.67 -4.30
CA PRO A 223 22.03 7.28 -3.12
C PRO A 223 21.23 8.45 -2.54
N SER A 224 19.96 8.21 -2.20
CA SER A 224 19.12 9.22 -1.57
C SER A 224 19.63 9.57 -0.17
N LEU A 225 19.53 10.85 0.18
CA LEU A 225 20.08 11.35 1.44
C LEU A 225 19.19 10.94 2.62
N ALA A 226 19.78 10.31 3.63
CA ALA A 226 19.06 9.95 4.85
C ALA A 226 18.46 11.17 5.58
N SER A 227 19.03 12.37 5.40
CA SER A 227 18.49 13.64 5.93
C SER A 227 17.14 14.06 5.34
N ASN A 228 16.69 13.41 4.26
CA ASN A 228 15.36 13.59 3.68
C ASN A 228 14.33 12.61 4.27
N ILE A 229 14.75 11.65 5.10
CA ILE A 229 13.83 10.86 5.91
C ILE A 229 13.37 11.68 7.10
N VAL A 230 12.05 11.72 7.28
CA VAL A 230 11.37 12.30 8.43
C VAL A 230 10.70 11.17 9.20
N GLU A 231 11.12 10.97 10.43
CA GLU A 231 10.40 10.13 11.39
C GLU A 231 9.30 10.97 12.06
N PHE A 232 8.13 10.38 12.27
CA PHE A 232 7.03 11.01 12.98
C PHE A 232 6.23 10.00 13.79
N ASN A 233 5.50 10.50 14.77
CA ASN A 233 4.71 9.69 15.69
C ASN A 233 3.40 9.23 15.02
N GLN A 234 3.36 7.97 14.57
CA GLN A 234 2.21 7.29 13.98
C GLN A 234 1.03 7.11 14.96
N THR A 235 1.29 7.05 16.28
CA THR A 235 0.23 6.97 17.31
C THR A 235 -0.72 8.16 17.24
N ALA A 236 -0.24 9.34 16.83
CA ALA A 236 -1.05 10.54 16.69
C ALA A 236 -2.21 10.37 15.68
N PHE A 237 -2.12 9.38 14.80
CA PHE A 237 -3.09 9.08 13.74
C PHE A 237 -4.03 7.92 14.09
N LEU A 238 -3.88 7.32 15.27
CA LEU A 238 -4.80 6.29 15.74
C LEU A 238 -6.11 6.91 16.24
N PRO A 239 -7.26 6.23 16.09
CA PRO A 239 -8.50 6.68 16.72
C PRO A 239 -8.34 6.83 18.23
N ILE A 240 -8.99 7.84 18.80
CA ILE A 240 -8.95 8.12 20.25
C ILE A 240 -9.29 6.84 21.02
N GLY A 241 -8.47 6.48 22.01
CA GLY A 241 -8.63 5.28 22.83
C GLY A 241 -8.07 3.99 22.22
N THR A 242 -7.51 4.04 21.00
CA THR A 242 -6.85 2.89 20.37
C THR A 242 -5.36 2.89 20.74
N THR A 243 -4.86 1.79 21.30
CA THR A 243 -3.43 1.60 21.55
C THR A 243 -2.70 1.14 20.28
N ASN A 244 -1.40 1.41 20.18
CA ASN A 244 -0.54 0.88 19.12
C ASN A 244 -0.62 -0.64 19.00
N GLU A 245 -0.59 -1.31 20.14
CA GLU A 245 -0.68 -2.77 20.23
C GLU A 245 -1.96 -3.32 19.60
N PHE A 246 -3.11 -2.75 19.98
CA PHE A 246 -4.40 -3.15 19.43
C PHE A 246 -4.54 -2.76 17.95
N ALA A 247 -3.94 -1.65 17.53
CA ALA A 247 -3.91 -1.24 16.14
C ALA A 247 -2.94 -2.06 15.27
N GLY A 248 -2.02 -2.82 15.88
CA GLY A 248 -0.93 -3.50 15.16
C GLY A 248 0.01 -2.53 14.44
N LEU A 249 0.17 -1.30 14.96
CA LEU A 249 0.90 -0.22 14.31
C LEU A 249 1.96 0.36 15.25
N ASP A 250 3.20 0.49 14.76
CA ASP A 250 4.32 1.03 15.56
C ASP A 250 4.04 2.48 15.97
N GLN A 251 4.73 2.97 17.00
CA GLN A 251 4.70 4.38 17.37
C GLN A 251 5.38 5.23 16.29
N SER A 252 6.42 4.73 15.63
CA SER A 252 7.16 5.48 14.61
C SER A 252 6.73 5.11 13.20
N ALA A 253 6.67 6.10 12.32
CA ALA A 253 6.59 5.89 10.88
C ALA A 253 7.51 6.89 10.17
N PHE A 254 7.81 6.60 8.89
CA PHE A 254 8.84 7.32 8.15
C PHE A 254 8.28 7.89 6.86
N ALA A 255 8.79 9.04 6.44
CA ALA A 255 8.51 9.62 5.14
C ALA A 255 9.79 10.10 4.47
N TYR A 256 9.99 9.75 3.21
CA TYR A 256 11.00 10.39 2.37
C TYR A 256 10.41 11.64 1.73
N VAL A 257 10.99 12.79 2.05
CA VAL A 257 10.55 14.10 1.54
C VAL A 257 11.69 14.70 0.73
N PRO A 258 11.65 14.62 -0.62
CA PRO A 258 12.66 15.21 -1.47
C PRO A 258 12.83 16.69 -1.18
N GLN A 259 14.05 17.21 -1.38
CA GLN A 259 14.34 18.63 -1.14
C GLN A 259 13.40 19.54 -1.93
N SER A 260 13.02 19.15 -3.16
CA SER A 260 12.05 19.90 -3.96
C SER A 260 10.71 20.07 -3.25
N CYS A 261 10.21 19.06 -2.54
CA CYS A 261 8.95 19.09 -1.80
C CYS A 261 9.03 19.86 -0.47
N ARG A 262 10.25 20.10 0.04
CA ARG A 262 10.47 20.95 1.22
C ARG A 262 10.43 22.45 0.91
N LEU A 263 10.66 22.84 -0.34
CA LEU A 263 10.67 24.24 -0.74
C LEU A 263 9.26 24.83 -0.73
N LEU A 264 9.08 25.99 -0.10
CA LEU A 264 7.79 26.68 0.01
C LEU A 264 7.11 26.92 -1.36
N LYS A 265 7.90 27.18 -2.41
CA LYS A 265 7.40 27.37 -3.79
C LYS A 265 6.73 26.14 -4.40
N ASN A 266 6.92 24.97 -3.80
CA ASN A 266 6.38 23.68 -4.25
C ASN A 266 5.30 23.13 -3.29
N LYS A 267 4.83 23.94 -2.32
CA LYS A 267 3.64 23.58 -1.51
C LYS A 267 2.46 23.29 -2.44
N GLY A 268 1.77 22.15 -2.23
CA GLY A 268 0.63 21.74 -3.06
C GLY A 268 1.00 21.24 -4.46
N ARG A 269 2.26 20.86 -4.69
CA ARG A 269 2.73 20.36 -6.01
C ARG A 269 3.38 18.99 -5.96
N CYS A 270 3.47 18.37 -4.78
CA CYS A 270 4.04 17.04 -4.63
C CYS A 270 2.94 16.00 -4.42
N SER A 271 3.03 14.92 -5.19
CA SER A 271 2.17 13.75 -4.98
C SER A 271 2.65 12.92 -3.80
N LEU A 272 1.79 12.02 -3.30
CA LEU A 272 2.09 11.13 -2.20
C LEU A 272 1.96 9.67 -2.65
N HIS A 273 2.99 8.87 -2.40
CA HIS A 273 2.91 7.42 -2.52
C HIS A 273 3.10 6.77 -1.16
N VAL A 274 2.22 5.84 -0.78
CA VAL A 274 2.35 5.07 0.46
C VAL A 274 2.85 3.67 0.12
N ALA A 275 3.97 3.23 0.70
CA ALA A 275 4.58 1.93 0.43
C ALA A 275 4.55 1.04 1.69
N PHE A 276 3.65 0.06 1.71
CA PHE A 276 3.47 -0.88 2.82
C PHE A 276 4.44 -2.06 2.74
N HIS A 277 5.24 -2.25 3.79
CA HIS A 277 6.18 -3.37 3.89
C HIS A 277 5.48 -4.72 4.09
N GLY A 278 6.20 -5.81 3.82
CA GLY A 278 5.72 -7.18 4.08
C GLY A 278 5.98 -7.65 5.51
N CYS A 279 5.68 -8.92 5.76
CA CYS A 279 6.01 -9.60 7.02
C CYS A 279 7.52 -9.47 7.32
N THR A 280 7.90 -9.24 8.57
CA THR A 280 9.29 -9.16 9.03
C THR A 280 10.13 -8.08 8.31
N GLN A 281 9.48 -7.04 7.80
CA GLN A 281 10.13 -5.89 7.13
C GLN A 281 9.85 -4.54 7.80
N SER A 282 9.23 -4.52 8.98
CA SER A 282 9.17 -3.30 9.78
C SER A 282 10.55 -2.93 10.33
N VAL A 283 10.69 -1.71 10.84
CA VAL A 283 11.94 -1.21 11.42
C VAL A 283 12.50 -2.08 12.54
N SER A 284 11.67 -2.78 13.31
CA SER A 284 12.14 -3.68 14.36
C SER A 284 12.86 -4.92 13.82
N PHE A 285 12.61 -5.32 12.58
CA PHE A 285 13.25 -6.48 11.94
C PHE A 285 14.40 -6.12 11.01
N VAL A 286 14.25 -5.03 10.23
CA VAL A 286 15.19 -4.69 9.15
C VAL A 286 15.77 -3.29 9.28
N ASN A 287 15.50 -2.58 10.38
CA ASN A 287 15.91 -1.19 10.59
C ASN A 287 15.51 -0.32 9.39
N SER A 288 16.42 0.47 8.84
CA SER A 288 16.17 1.34 7.69
C SER A 288 16.16 0.63 6.33
N THR A 289 16.43 -0.68 6.30
CA THR A 289 16.68 -1.42 5.06
C THR A 289 15.52 -1.31 4.07
N TYR A 290 14.28 -1.51 4.54
CA TYR A 290 13.10 -1.44 3.70
C TYR A 290 12.93 -0.06 3.06
N TYR A 291 12.86 1.01 3.85
CA TYR A 291 12.56 2.33 3.31
C TYR A 291 13.75 3.02 2.63
N MET A 292 14.99 2.52 2.77
CA MET A 292 16.17 3.09 2.10
C MET A 292 16.56 2.39 0.81
N ASN A 293 16.27 1.09 0.65
CA ASN A 293 16.93 0.28 -0.38
C ASN A 293 16.00 -0.33 -1.46
N ILE A 294 14.69 -0.12 -1.37
CA ILE A 294 13.73 -0.64 -2.36
C ILE A 294 13.50 0.31 -3.56
N GLY A 295 14.27 1.40 -3.68
CA GLY A 295 14.32 2.25 -4.88
C GLY A 295 13.33 3.42 -4.94
N TYR A 296 12.37 3.51 -4.01
CA TYR A 296 11.35 4.58 -4.03
C TYR A 296 11.95 5.98 -3.88
N ASN A 297 12.94 6.13 -3.00
CA ASN A 297 13.54 7.44 -2.71
C ASN A 297 14.27 8.02 -3.93
N GLN A 298 14.96 7.18 -4.69
CA GLN A 298 15.69 7.57 -5.90
C GLN A 298 14.73 8.01 -7.01
N VAL A 299 13.56 7.38 -7.13
CA VAL A 299 12.51 7.86 -8.04
C VAL A 299 11.94 9.19 -7.52
N ALA A 300 11.68 9.28 -6.21
CA ALA A 300 11.13 10.47 -5.57
C ALA A 300 11.98 11.73 -5.75
N ASP A 301 13.30 11.59 -5.69
CA ASP A 301 14.27 12.70 -5.84
C ASP A 301 14.07 13.53 -7.11
N ASN A 302 13.64 12.91 -8.21
CA ASN A 302 13.49 13.57 -9.51
C ASN A 302 12.04 13.85 -9.90
N ASN A 303 11.05 13.46 -9.08
CA ASN A 303 9.65 13.37 -9.54
C ASN A 303 8.62 14.06 -8.64
N ASN A 304 9.03 14.95 -7.72
CA ASN A 304 8.12 15.66 -6.79
C ASN A 304 7.15 14.70 -6.09
N LEU A 305 7.70 13.59 -5.59
CA LEU A 305 6.93 12.53 -4.98
C LEU A 305 7.40 12.36 -3.54
N ILE A 306 6.47 12.46 -2.58
CA ILE A 306 6.73 12.09 -1.19
C ILE A 306 6.43 10.61 -1.05
N ILE A 307 7.29 9.87 -0.35
CA ILE A 307 7.06 8.46 -0.05
C ILE A 307 6.79 8.29 1.44
N LEU A 308 5.65 7.72 1.78
CA LEU A 308 5.28 7.37 3.15
C LEU A 308 5.49 5.88 3.38
N TYR A 309 6.14 5.54 4.49
CA TYR A 309 6.43 4.19 4.95
C TYR A 309 5.82 3.95 6.34
N PRO A 310 4.52 3.64 6.42
CA PRO A 310 3.88 3.23 7.67
C PRO A 310 4.56 1.99 8.23
N GLN A 311 4.52 1.81 9.54
CA GLN A 311 5.16 0.68 10.21
C GLN A 311 4.12 -0.14 10.98
N ALA A 312 4.05 -1.43 10.69
CA ALA A 312 3.31 -2.38 11.51
C ALA A 312 4.13 -2.78 12.73
N LEU A 313 3.42 -3.13 13.81
CA LEU A 313 4.00 -3.56 15.09
C LEU A 313 3.89 -5.08 15.24
N ALA A 314 5.00 -5.72 15.59
CA ALA A 314 4.98 -7.14 15.97
C ALA A 314 4.50 -7.30 17.41
N ASN A 315 3.67 -8.31 17.65
CA ASN A 315 3.18 -8.67 18.97
C ASN A 315 2.92 -10.18 19.10
N ALA A 316 2.38 -10.63 20.23
CA ALA A 316 2.16 -12.05 20.50
C ALA A 316 1.20 -12.72 19.49
N LEU A 317 0.21 -11.99 18.97
CA LEU A 317 -0.77 -12.51 17.99
C LEU A 317 -0.30 -12.31 16.54
N ASN A 318 0.61 -11.36 16.31
CA ASN A 318 1.23 -11.03 15.03
C ASN A 318 2.75 -10.95 15.20
N PRO A 319 3.44 -12.09 15.43
CA PRO A 319 4.86 -12.10 15.76
C PRO A 319 5.75 -11.64 14.60
N ASN A 320 5.20 -11.62 13.38
CA ASN A 320 5.91 -11.21 12.17
C ASN A 320 5.70 -9.73 11.83
N GLY A 321 4.94 -8.97 12.64
CA GLY A 321 4.71 -7.53 12.45
C GLY A 321 4.18 -7.19 11.06
N TYR A 322 3.16 -7.90 10.59
CA TYR A 322 2.53 -7.62 9.29
C TYR A 322 1.34 -6.66 9.41
N PHE A 323 0.97 -6.00 8.30
CA PHE A 323 -0.31 -5.32 8.20
C PHE A 323 -1.45 -6.35 8.14
N GLU A 324 -2.54 -6.09 8.85
CA GLU A 324 -3.71 -6.99 8.91
C GLU A 324 -4.25 -7.29 7.51
N MET A 325 -4.23 -8.57 7.12
CA MET A 325 -4.34 -9.00 5.72
C MET A 325 -5.59 -9.85 5.41
N PHE A 326 -6.35 -10.29 6.42
CA PHE A 326 -7.50 -11.21 6.27
C PHE A 326 -8.69 -10.85 7.14
#